data_AF-A0AAI9HYT4-F1
#
_entry.id   AF-A0AAI9HYT4-F1
#
_cell.length_a   1.000
_cell.length_b   1.000
_cell.length_c   1.000
_cell.angle_alpha   90.00
_cell.angle_beta   90.00
_cell.angle_gamma   90.00
#
_symmetry.space_group_name_H-M   'P 1'
#
loop_
_entity.id
_entity.type
_entity.pdbx_description
1 polymer ?
#
loop_
_entity_poly.entity_id
_entity_poly.type
_entity_poly.pdbx_seq_one_letter_code
_entity_poly.pdbx_strand_id
1 'polypeptide(L)'
;MTEVAENVFLIELSKGNIDFAHSILVLDLNNSNVILLSSQYQPSKKITPRFEQNYHLGKIIGDNLYTAAPTETRDLLGLHILNEYSDSTAVEHIYINSQWYAYHIYGGVRHGECDCDQATYLKIKDDVYLLGFRELAVDVAIILVLDFKLMRNTGFAIGYTDEQWFSIPIGAHMKKINKRLDDYNHHAL
;
A
#
# COMPACT_ATOMS: atom_id res chain seq x y z
N MET A 1 12.34 -11.59 -1.50
CA MET A 1 12.13 -11.28 -0.07
C MET A 1 12.93 -10.04 0.25
N THR A 2 12.30 -9.04 0.85
CA THR A 2 12.91 -7.75 1.18
C THR A 2 12.50 -7.40 2.61
N GLU A 3 13.44 -7.00 3.45
CA GLU A 3 13.12 -6.41 4.75
C GLU A 3 12.67 -4.95 4.52
N VAL A 4 11.43 -4.64 4.90
CA VAL A 4 10.78 -3.36 4.60
C VAL A 4 10.59 -2.46 5.83
N ALA A 5 10.70 -3.06 7.01
CA ALA A 5 10.88 -2.41 8.30
C ALA A 5 11.60 -3.42 9.23
N GLU A 6 12.07 -2.98 10.40
CA GLU A 6 12.80 -3.84 11.34
C GLU A 6 12.05 -5.17 11.61
N ASN A 7 12.64 -6.30 11.20
CA ASN A 7 12.05 -7.65 11.29
C ASN A 7 10.66 -7.81 10.63
N VAL A 8 10.34 -6.96 9.65
CA VAL A 8 9.15 -7.07 8.79
C VAL A 8 9.59 -7.32 7.36
N PHE A 9 9.18 -8.45 6.80
CA PHE A 9 9.60 -8.91 5.48
C PHE A 9 8.44 -8.92 4.50
N LEU A 10 8.68 -8.41 3.29
CA LEU A 10 7.79 -8.48 2.15
C LEU A 10 8.28 -9.54 1.16
N ILE A 11 7.41 -10.46 0.79
CA ILE A 11 7.71 -11.58 -0.11
C ILE A 11 6.67 -11.61 -1.22
N GLU A 12 7.13 -11.57 -2.48
CA GLU A 12 6.28 -11.85 -3.64
C GLU A 12 6.18 -13.37 -3.83
N LEU A 13 4.97 -13.93 -3.79
CA LEU A 13 4.71 -15.36 -3.95
C LEU A 13 4.35 -15.72 -5.39
N SER A 14 3.48 -14.92 -6.02
CA SER A 14 3.08 -15.07 -7.41
C SER A 14 3.17 -13.73 -8.13
N LYS A 15 3.70 -13.79 -9.35
CA LYS A 15 3.74 -12.64 -10.25
C LYS A 15 2.46 -12.44 -11.03
N GLY A 16 1.51 -13.38 -11.05
CA GLY A 16 0.20 -13.24 -11.70
C GLY A 16 0.11 -13.53 -13.20
N ASN A 17 1.19 -13.98 -13.83
CA ASN A 17 1.25 -14.22 -15.29
C ASN A 17 0.36 -15.38 -15.79
N ILE A 18 -0.13 -16.26 -14.92
CA ILE A 18 -0.88 -17.47 -15.30
C ILE A 18 -2.36 -17.37 -14.90
N ASP A 19 -2.62 -16.76 -13.75
CA ASP A 19 -3.90 -16.74 -13.04
C ASP A 19 -4.48 -15.33 -12.87
N PHE A 20 -3.83 -14.31 -13.43
CA PHE A 20 -4.20 -12.90 -13.25
C PHE A 20 -4.24 -12.48 -11.77
N ALA A 21 -3.45 -13.16 -10.94
CA ALA A 21 -3.44 -13.00 -9.49
C ALA A 21 -2.01 -12.75 -8.99
N HIS A 22 -1.75 -11.53 -8.53
CA HIS A 22 -0.54 -11.25 -7.75
C HIS A 22 -0.78 -11.64 -6.30
N SER A 23 0.21 -12.22 -5.63
CA SER A 23 0.09 -12.52 -4.20
C SER A 23 1.39 -12.21 -3.48
N ILE A 24 1.27 -11.53 -2.33
CA ILE A 24 2.37 -11.23 -1.44
C ILE A 24 2.14 -11.81 -0.05
N LEU A 25 3.24 -12.01 0.67
CA LEU A 25 3.26 -12.28 2.10
C LEU A 25 4.00 -11.15 2.81
N VAL A 26 3.38 -10.58 3.84
CA VAL A 26 4.07 -9.77 4.85
C VAL A 26 4.26 -10.60 6.09
N LEU A 27 5.50 -10.74 6.54
CA LEU A 27 5.89 -11.45 7.76
C LEU A 27 6.42 -10.44 8.77
N ASP A 28 5.74 -10.26 9.89
CA ASP A 28 6.28 -9.53 11.05
C ASP A 28 6.75 -10.54 12.08
N LEU A 29 8.08 -10.75 12.13
CA LEU A 29 8.69 -11.72 13.01
C LEU A 29 8.70 -11.26 14.48
N ASN A 30 8.57 -9.95 14.74
CA ASN A 30 8.49 -9.45 16.12
C ASN A 30 7.22 -9.93 16.80
N ASN A 31 6.10 -9.91 16.05
CA ASN A 31 4.78 -10.24 16.58
C ASN A 31 4.23 -11.57 16.04
N SER A 32 5.03 -12.38 15.35
CA SER A 32 4.58 -13.63 14.70
C SER A 32 3.32 -13.45 13.84
N ASN A 33 3.19 -12.30 13.18
CA ASN A 33 2.03 -11.97 12.35
C ASN A 33 2.32 -12.22 10.87
N VAL A 34 1.29 -12.66 10.15
CA VAL A 34 1.32 -12.89 8.71
C VAL A 34 0.15 -12.16 8.06
N ILE A 35 0.42 -11.47 6.96
CA ILE A 35 -0.61 -10.96 6.04
C ILE A 35 -0.35 -11.60 4.67
N LEU A 36 -1.30 -12.39 4.19
CA LEU A 36 -1.36 -12.82 2.78
C LEU A 36 -2.29 -11.87 2.05
N LEU A 37 -1.79 -11.13 1.07
CA LEU A 37 -2.60 -10.23 0.24
C LEU A 37 -2.56 -10.69 -1.21
N SER A 38 -3.74 -10.87 -1.81
CA SER A 38 -3.91 -11.19 -3.23
C SER A 38 -4.55 -10.04 -4.00
N SER A 39 -3.99 -9.69 -5.15
CA SER A 39 -4.56 -8.74 -6.12
C SER A 39 -5.01 -9.51 -7.35
N GLN A 40 -6.32 -9.60 -7.57
CA GLN A 40 -6.93 -10.32 -8.69
C GLN A 40 -7.45 -9.34 -9.74
N TYR A 41 -7.04 -9.52 -11.00
CA TYR A 41 -7.59 -8.77 -12.12
C TYR A 41 -8.87 -9.40 -12.67
N GLN A 42 -9.87 -8.56 -12.93
CA GLN A 42 -11.22 -8.91 -13.36
C GLN A 42 -11.64 -8.02 -14.55
N PRO A 43 -11.29 -8.41 -15.79
CA PRO A 43 -11.48 -7.57 -16.97
C PRO A 43 -12.95 -7.24 -17.28
N SER A 44 -13.90 -8.02 -16.76
CA SER A 44 -15.33 -7.82 -16.97
C SER A 44 -15.92 -6.62 -16.22
N LYS A 45 -15.21 -6.06 -15.23
CA LYS A 45 -15.64 -4.90 -14.46
C LYS A 45 -15.52 -3.60 -15.27
N LYS A 46 -16.54 -2.76 -15.16
CA LYS A 46 -16.65 -1.49 -15.92
C LYS A 46 -16.78 -0.24 -15.08
N ILE A 47 -17.42 -0.34 -13.91
CA ILE A 47 -17.75 0.82 -13.05
C ILE A 47 -16.82 0.90 -11.84
N THR A 48 -16.29 -0.26 -11.43
CA THR A 48 -15.28 -0.37 -10.39
C THR A 48 -13.95 -0.77 -11.01
N PRO A 49 -12.83 -0.47 -10.34
CA PRO A 49 -11.51 -0.94 -10.71
C PRO A 49 -11.50 -2.43 -10.96
N ARG A 50 -10.77 -2.80 -12.00
CA ARG A 50 -10.69 -4.19 -12.45
C ARG A 50 -9.85 -5.04 -11.50
N PHE A 51 -9.03 -4.42 -10.66
CA PHE A 51 -8.36 -5.13 -9.57
C PHE A 51 -9.22 -5.19 -8.30
N GLU A 52 -9.30 -6.38 -7.72
CA GLU A 52 -9.72 -6.58 -6.33
C GLU A 52 -8.52 -6.98 -5.48
N GLN A 53 -8.46 -6.44 -4.26
CA GLN A 53 -7.46 -6.83 -3.28
C GLN A 53 -8.15 -7.44 -2.07
N ASN A 54 -7.74 -8.65 -1.70
CA ASN A 54 -8.22 -9.36 -0.52
C ASN A 54 -7.02 -9.73 0.35
N TYR A 55 -7.20 -9.71 1.67
CA TYR A 55 -6.15 -10.11 2.60
C TYR A 55 -6.66 -11.15 3.60
N HIS A 56 -5.73 -11.99 4.04
CA HIS A 56 -5.93 -12.98 5.10
C HIS A 56 -4.87 -12.78 6.16
N LEU A 57 -5.29 -12.82 7.42
CA LEU A 57 -4.40 -12.71 8.56
C LEU A 57 -4.05 -14.12 9.07
N GLY A 58 -2.79 -14.29 9.45
CA GLY A 58 -2.29 -15.54 10.01
C GLY A 58 -1.29 -15.30 11.12
N LYS A 59 -0.89 -16.40 11.77
CA LYS A 59 0.16 -16.42 12.79
C LYS A 59 1.28 -17.36 12.37
N ILE A 60 2.51 -16.95 12.67
CA ILE A 60 3.67 -17.85 12.65
C ILE A 60 3.59 -18.68 13.93
N ILE A 61 3.59 -20.01 13.79
CA ILE A 61 3.59 -20.93 14.93
C ILE A 61 4.91 -20.74 15.71
N GLY A 62 4.82 -20.46 17.01
CA GLY A 62 5.98 -20.19 17.87
C GLY A 62 5.58 -19.49 19.18
N ASP A 63 6.50 -18.72 19.76
CA ASP A 63 6.37 -18.22 21.14
C ASP A 63 5.49 -16.96 21.28
N ASN A 64 5.26 -16.20 20.20
CA ASN A 64 4.50 -14.93 20.22
C ASN A 64 3.05 -15.05 19.71
N LEU A 65 2.33 -16.11 20.08
CA LEU A 65 0.95 -16.34 19.59
C LEU A 65 -0.09 -15.33 20.11
N TYR A 66 0.19 -14.62 21.20
CA TYR A 66 -0.78 -13.73 21.87
C TYR A 66 -0.65 -12.24 21.51
N THR A 67 0.25 -11.87 20.61
CA THR A 67 0.35 -10.49 20.11
C THR A 67 -0.89 -10.12 19.30
N ALA A 68 -1.25 -8.84 19.29
CA ALA A 68 -2.37 -8.37 18.47
C ALA A 68 -2.12 -8.65 16.98
N ALA A 69 -3.16 -9.08 16.27
CA ALA A 69 -3.10 -9.24 14.82
C ALA A 69 -3.12 -7.86 14.13
N PRO A 70 -2.60 -7.76 12.89
CA PRO A 70 -2.78 -6.57 12.08
C PRO A 70 -4.27 -6.24 11.92
N THR A 71 -4.61 -4.96 11.83
CA THR A 71 -6.01 -4.52 11.77
C THR A 71 -6.16 -3.26 10.94
N GLU A 72 -7.38 -3.03 10.44
CA GLU A 72 -7.74 -1.79 9.75
C GLU A 72 -7.44 -0.59 10.66
N THR A 73 -6.85 0.45 10.10
CA THR A 73 -6.40 1.61 10.88
C THR A 73 -6.91 2.93 10.32
N ARG A 74 -6.95 3.93 11.21
CA ARG A 74 -7.23 5.33 10.89
C ARG A 74 -6.02 6.23 11.13
N ASP A 75 -4.84 5.63 11.35
CA ASP A 75 -3.63 6.37 11.72
C ASP A 75 -3.13 7.30 10.61
N LEU A 76 -3.41 6.92 9.35
CA LEU A 76 -2.94 7.66 8.18
C LEU A 76 -3.88 8.78 7.75
N LEU A 77 -5.14 8.77 8.21
CA LEU A 77 -6.17 9.67 7.70
C LEU A 77 -5.82 11.14 7.95
N GLY A 78 -5.99 11.96 6.93
CA GLY A 78 -5.63 13.37 6.92
C GLY A 78 -4.14 13.66 6.68
N LEU A 79 -3.26 12.65 6.66
CA LEU A 79 -1.87 12.87 6.29
C LEU A 79 -1.72 13.11 4.78
N HIS A 80 -0.81 14.00 4.45
CA HIS A 80 -0.33 14.30 3.11
C HIS A 80 1.17 13.98 3.06
N ILE A 81 1.54 13.04 2.19
CA ILE A 81 2.90 12.52 2.08
C ILE A 81 3.39 12.63 0.64
N LEU A 82 4.57 13.21 0.44
CA LEU A 82 5.30 13.13 -0.82
C LEU A 82 6.14 11.86 -0.84
N ASN A 83 6.00 11.07 -1.89
CA ASN A 83 6.76 9.84 -2.12
C ASN A 83 7.71 10.06 -3.31
N GLU A 84 9.01 10.20 -3.04
CA GLU A 84 10.06 10.43 -4.04
C GLU A 84 10.61 9.08 -4.52
N TYR A 85 10.20 8.65 -5.72
CA TYR A 85 10.59 7.37 -6.33
C TYR A 85 11.91 7.47 -7.10
N SER A 86 12.23 8.64 -7.65
CA SER A 86 13.49 8.95 -8.32
C SER A 86 13.76 10.45 -8.30
N ASP A 87 14.92 10.87 -8.81
CA ASP A 87 15.26 12.29 -8.98
C ASP A 87 14.28 13.04 -9.90
N SER A 88 13.52 12.32 -10.73
CA SER A 88 12.60 12.89 -11.72
C SER A 88 11.14 12.57 -11.48
N THR A 89 10.80 11.78 -10.46
CA THR A 89 9.43 11.30 -10.23
C THR A 89 9.10 11.26 -8.75
N ALA A 90 8.07 12.01 -8.36
CA ALA A 90 7.50 11.98 -7.03
C ALA A 90 5.97 11.94 -7.10
N VAL A 91 5.31 11.35 -6.10
CA VAL A 91 3.85 11.24 -6.03
C VAL A 91 3.39 11.68 -4.66
N GLU A 92 2.49 12.66 -4.60
CA GLU A 92 1.82 12.97 -3.34
C GLU A 92 0.66 12.01 -3.09
N HIS A 93 0.52 11.53 -1.86
CA HIS A 93 -0.63 10.77 -1.39
C HIS A 93 -1.34 11.57 -0.29
N ILE A 94 -2.66 11.69 -0.39
CA ILE A 94 -3.54 12.28 0.62
C ILE A 94 -4.52 11.21 1.06
N TYR A 95 -4.43 10.77 2.32
CA TYR A 95 -5.30 9.71 2.84
C TYR A 95 -6.61 10.30 3.36
N ILE A 96 -7.67 10.23 2.54
CA ILE A 96 -8.91 10.99 2.76
C ILE A 96 -9.74 10.37 3.88
N ASN A 97 -10.05 9.08 3.76
CA ASN A 97 -10.89 8.33 4.70
C ASN A 97 -10.51 6.86 4.69
N SER A 98 -11.22 6.02 5.45
CA SER A 98 -10.91 4.60 5.63
C SER A 98 -10.97 3.75 4.35
N GLN A 99 -11.46 4.29 3.23
CA GLN A 99 -11.62 3.55 1.98
C GLN A 99 -11.07 4.28 0.76
N TRP A 100 -10.57 5.51 0.89
CA TRP A 100 -10.16 6.33 -0.25
C TRP A 100 -8.91 7.16 0.04
N TYR A 101 -8.09 7.33 -1.00
CA TYR A 101 -6.96 8.25 -1.02
C TYR A 101 -6.97 9.06 -2.33
N ALA A 102 -6.29 10.20 -2.35
CA ALA A 102 -6.01 10.95 -3.56
C ALA A 102 -4.51 10.96 -3.86
N TYR A 103 -4.17 11.11 -5.13
CA TYR A 103 -2.78 11.30 -5.56
C TYR A 103 -2.61 12.37 -6.62
N HIS A 104 -1.38 12.86 -6.76
CA HIS A 104 -0.93 13.65 -7.91
C HIS A 104 0.55 13.36 -8.20
N ILE A 105 0.89 13.22 -9.48
CA ILE A 105 2.21 12.78 -9.94
C ILE A 105 3.05 13.97 -10.45
N TYR A 106 4.20 14.16 -9.84
CA TYR A 106 5.23 15.10 -10.27
C TYR A 106 6.30 14.37 -11.11
N GLY A 107 6.52 14.85 -12.34
CA GLY A 107 7.49 14.31 -13.27
C GLY A 107 7.20 12.89 -13.78
N GLY A 108 8.16 12.31 -14.50
CA GLY A 108 8.00 11.02 -15.17
C GLY A 108 6.98 11.02 -16.31
N VAL A 109 6.63 9.82 -16.80
CA VAL A 109 5.73 9.62 -17.95
C VAL A 109 4.28 10.04 -17.64
N ARG A 110 3.85 9.88 -16.38
CA ARG A 110 2.49 10.20 -15.91
C ARG A 110 2.39 11.58 -15.24
N HIS A 111 3.30 12.51 -15.58
CA HIS A 111 3.33 13.83 -14.95
C HIS A 111 2.00 14.57 -15.09
N GLY A 112 1.50 15.10 -13.98
CA GLY A 112 0.27 15.89 -13.92
C GLY A 112 -0.99 15.05 -13.76
N GLU A 113 -0.89 13.72 -13.83
CA GLU A 113 -2.01 12.84 -13.51
C GLU A 113 -2.35 12.90 -12.02
N CYS A 114 -3.64 12.89 -11.73
CA CYS A 114 -4.21 12.89 -10.38
C CYS A 114 -5.57 12.21 -10.40
N ASP A 115 -5.91 11.49 -9.33
CA ASP A 115 -7.24 10.92 -9.12
C ASP A 115 -7.48 10.59 -7.64
N CYS A 116 -8.70 10.12 -7.33
CA CYS A 116 -9.10 9.54 -6.07
C CYS A 116 -9.45 8.06 -6.25
N ASP A 117 -8.79 7.18 -5.51
CA ASP A 117 -8.91 5.73 -5.66
C ASP A 117 -9.25 5.05 -4.34
N GLN A 118 -9.84 3.85 -4.44
CA GLN A 118 -10.09 3.08 -3.23
C GLN A 118 -8.80 2.48 -2.68
N ALA A 119 -8.71 2.51 -1.36
CA ALA A 119 -7.56 2.06 -0.61
C ALA A 119 -7.95 1.22 0.61
N THR A 120 -7.03 0.34 1.02
CA THR A 120 -7.07 -0.49 2.22
C THR A 120 -5.89 -0.12 3.10
N TYR A 121 -6.11 0.03 4.41
CA TYR A 121 -5.10 0.51 5.36
C TYR A 121 -5.00 -0.41 6.55
N LEU A 122 -3.94 -1.23 6.61
CA LEU A 122 -3.68 -2.09 7.77
C LEU A 122 -2.53 -1.55 8.60
N LYS A 123 -2.69 -1.50 9.92
CA LYS A 123 -1.56 -1.35 10.84
C LYS A 123 -0.92 -2.73 11.04
N ILE A 124 0.34 -2.87 10.66
CA ILE A 124 1.13 -4.09 10.89
C ILE A 124 1.67 -4.08 12.32
N LYS A 125 2.33 -2.98 12.69
CA LYS A 125 2.82 -2.64 14.02
C LYS A 125 2.96 -1.13 14.15
N ASP A 126 3.46 -0.63 15.28
CA ASP A 126 3.69 0.81 15.44
C ASP A 126 4.61 1.37 14.35
N ASP A 127 4.17 2.47 13.73
CA ASP A 127 4.82 3.16 12.61
C ASP A 127 5.01 2.33 11.33
N VAL A 128 4.40 1.14 11.23
CA VAL A 128 4.49 0.28 10.04
C VAL A 128 3.11 -0.11 9.55
N TYR A 129 2.81 0.25 8.31
CA TYR A 129 1.47 0.12 7.73
C TYR A 129 1.52 -0.60 6.39
N LEU A 130 0.49 -1.37 6.04
CA LEU A 130 0.24 -1.83 4.69
C LEU A 130 -0.82 -0.91 4.07
N LEU A 131 -0.50 -0.42 2.87
CA LEU A 131 -1.38 0.35 2.01
C LEU A 131 -1.59 -0.43 0.71
N GLY A 132 -2.83 -0.83 0.45
CA GLY A 132 -3.25 -1.33 -0.86
C GLY A 132 -4.13 -0.29 -1.53
N PHE A 133 -3.99 -0.04 -2.83
CA PHE A 133 -4.96 0.74 -3.58
C PHE A 133 -5.07 0.24 -5.02
N ARG A 134 -6.20 0.59 -5.65
CA ARG A 134 -6.54 0.14 -7.00
C ARG A 134 -7.07 1.30 -7.83
N GLU A 135 -6.40 1.55 -8.95
CA GLU A 135 -6.67 2.68 -9.83
C GLU A 135 -7.98 2.48 -10.59
N LEU A 136 -8.80 3.54 -10.67
CA LEU A 136 -10.05 3.56 -11.43
C LEU A 136 -9.82 3.91 -12.89
N ALA A 137 -8.93 4.85 -13.17
CA ALA A 137 -8.64 5.31 -14.51
C ALA A 137 -7.86 4.29 -15.35
N VAL A 138 -7.01 3.47 -14.70
CA VAL A 138 -6.15 2.49 -15.36
C VAL A 138 -6.16 1.15 -14.63
N ASP A 139 -5.84 0.08 -15.35
CA ASP A 139 -5.79 -1.28 -14.80
C ASP A 139 -4.49 -1.50 -14.01
N VAL A 140 -4.38 -0.82 -12.87
CA VAL A 140 -3.24 -0.89 -11.96
C VAL A 140 -3.71 -1.06 -10.52
N ALA A 141 -3.05 -1.94 -9.78
CA ALA A 141 -3.13 -2.03 -8.33
C ALA A 141 -1.74 -1.90 -7.73
N ILE A 142 -1.67 -1.27 -6.57
CA ILE A 142 -0.43 -1.05 -5.83
C ILE A 142 -0.58 -1.61 -4.42
N ILE A 143 0.52 -2.16 -3.92
CA ILE A 143 0.66 -2.56 -2.53
C ILE A 143 1.97 -1.97 -2.03
N LEU A 144 1.94 -1.27 -0.90
CA LEU A 144 3.09 -0.66 -0.26
C LEU A 144 3.10 -1.03 1.23
N VAL A 145 4.26 -1.37 1.76
CA VAL A 145 4.53 -1.29 3.19
C VAL A 145 5.19 0.06 3.46
N LEU A 146 4.60 0.83 4.37
CA LEU A 146 5.04 2.16 4.79
C LEU A 146 5.76 2.02 6.13
N ASP A 147 7.05 2.36 6.18
CA ASP A 147 7.83 2.51 7.40
C ASP A 147 7.98 4.00 7.72
N PHE A 148 7.27 4.47 8.74
CA PHE A 148 7.28 5.86 9.18
C PHE A 148 8.49 6.20 10.06
N LYS A 149 9.23 5.22 10.58
CA LYS A 149 10.50 5.46 11.28
C LYS A 149 11.61 5.77 10.30
N LEU A 150 11.71 4.97 9.24
CA LEU A 150 12.69 5.16 8.17
C LEU A 150 12.24 6.14 7.09
N MET A 151 10.96 6.55 7.12
CA MET A 151 10.32 7.39 6.11
C MET A 151 10.56 6.82 4.70
N ARG A 152 10.19 5.55 4.52
CA ARG A 152 10.25 4.83 3.25
C ARG A 152 9.00 4.01 3.01
N ASN A 153 8.65 3.85 1.73
CA ASN A 153 7.72 2.80 1.33
C ASN A 153 8.42 1.79 0.42
N THR A 154 7.94 0.56 0.43
CA THR A 154 8.43 -0.51 -0.44
C THR A 154 7.28 -1.45 -0.79
N GLY A 155 7.21 -1.89 -2.04
CA GLY A 155 6.07 -2.66 -2.50
C GLY A 155 6.13 -3.04 -3.96
N PHE A 156 4.95 -3.21 -4.55
CA PHE A 156 4.77 -3.62 -5.94
C PHE A 156 3.69 -2.78 -6.62
N ALA A 157 3.94 -2.43 -7.88
CA ALA A 157 2.92 -2.03 -8.82
C ALA A 157 2.60 -3.21 -9.75
N ILE A 158 1.32 -3.53 -9.86
CA ILE A 158 0.81 -4.64 -10.64
C ILE A 158 -0.22 -4.08 -11.61
N GLY A 159 -0.20 -4.54 -12.86
CA GLY A 159 -1.19 -4.08 -13.81
C GLY A 159 -1.31 -4.96 -15.04
N TYR A 160 -2.31 -4.64 -15.84
CA TYR A 160 -2.54 -5.26 -17.14
C TYR A 160 -2.72 -4.16 -18.18
N THR A 161 -1.74 -4.00 -19.07
CA THR A 161 -1.74 -2.97 -20.11
C THR A 161 -1.20 -3.55 -21.40
N ASP A 162 -1.70 -3.07 -22.55
CA ASP A 162 -1.30 -3.55 -23.88
C ASP A 162 -1.34 -5.08 -24.02
N GLU A 163 -2.39 -5.70 -23.46
CA GLU A 163 -2.59 -7.15 -23.40
C GLU A 163 -1.48 -7.93 -22.66
N GLN A 164 -0.71 -7.24 -21.83
CA GLN A 164 0.39 -7.80 -21.07
C GLN A 164 0.23 -7.53 -19.58
N TRP A 165 0.48 -8.57 -18.79
CA TRP A 165 0.58 -8.46 -17.36
C TRP A 165 1.97 -7.93 -16.94
N PHE A 166 2.00 -7.06 -15.93
CA PHE A 166 3.24 -6.69 -15.25
C PHE A 166 3.11 -6.74 -13.72
N SER A 167 4.23 -7.05 -13.07
CA SER A 167 4.46 -6.85 -11.64
C SER A 167 5.88 -6.35 -11.47
N ILE A 168 6.02 -5.13 -10.95
CA ILE A 168 7.32 -4.49 -10.75
C ILE A 168 7.49 -4.03 -9.30
N PRO A 169 8.67 -4.25 -8.70
CA PRO A 169 8.97 -3.71 -7.39
C PRO A 169 9.08 -2.18 -7.46
N ILE A 170 8.52 -1.50 -6.46
CA ILE A 170 8.58 -0.05 -6.32
C ILE A 170 8.96 0.32 -4.88
N GLY A 171 9.53 1.51 -4.70
CA GLY A 171 9.81 2.06 -3.39
C GLY A 171 10.22 3.51 -3.48
N ALA A 172 9.93 4.27 -2.44
CA ALA A 172 10.20 5.69 -2.39
C ALA A 172 10.67 6.14 -1.00
N HIS A 173 11.39 7.26 -0.99
CA HIS A 173 11.57 8.06 0.21
C HIS A 173 10.30 8.87 0.47
N MET A 174 9.84 8.87 1.72
CA MET A 174 8.64 9.58 2.13
C MET A 174 9.00 10.90 2.80
N LYS A 175 8.20 11.94 2.57
CA LYS A 175 8.26 13.21 3.29
C LYS A 175 6.84 13.62 3.70
N LYS A 176 6.61 13.81 5.00
CA LYS A 176 5.34 14.37 5.48
C LYS A 176 5.26 15.84 5.08
N ILE A 177 4.19 16.20 4.38
CA ILE A 177 3.89 17.59 4.02
C ILE A 177 3.13 18.29 5.16
N ASN A 178 2.25 17.55 5.85
CA ASN A 178 1.48 18.05 6.98
C ASN A 178 1.64 17.16 8.23
N LYS A 179 0.96 17.54 9.32
CA LYS A 179 0.68 16.63 10.45
C LYS A 179 -0.79 16.22 10.41
N ARG A 180 -1.12 15.17 11.15
CA ARG A 180 -2.48 14.63 11.21
C ARG A 180 -3.42 15.69 11.81
N LEU A 181 -4.65 15.78 11.28
CA LEU A 181 -5.66 16.71 11.78
C LEU A 181 -5.99 16.52 13.26
N ASP A 182 -5.94 15.28 13.77
CA ASP A 182 -6.18 14.98 15.19
C ASP A 182 -5.10 15.57 16.11
N ASP A 183 -3.89 15.85 15.61
CA ASP A 183 -2.83 16.56 16.34
C ASP A 183 -3.13 18.07 16.50
N TYR A 184 -4.15 18.59 15.80
CA TYR A 184 -4.52 20.01 15.77
C TYR A 184 -5.87 20.33 16.43
N ASN A 185 -6.59 19.33 16.98
CA ASN A 185 -7.95 19.51 17.49
C ASN A 185 -8.06 19.48 19.03
N HIS A 186 -7.44 20.46 19.68
CA HIS A 186 -7.89 20.90 21.01
C HIS A 186 -8.80 22.13 20.96
N HIS A 187 -8.96 22.79 19.80
CA HIS A 187 -9.63 24.11 19.71
C HIS A 187 -10.38 24.38 18.39
N ALA A 188 -11.02 23.39 17.77
CA ALA A 188 -11.93 23.66 16.65
C ALA A 188 -13.38 23.69 17.14
N LEU A 189 -14.01 24.86 16.93
CA LEU A 189 -15.39 25.25 17.26
C LEU A 189 -16.45 24.32 16.66
#